data_AF-N8VA71-F1
#
_entry.id   AF-N8VA71-F1
#
_cell.length_a   1.000
_cell.length_b   1.000
_cell.length_c   1.000
_cell.angle_alpha   90.00
_cell.angle_beta   90.00
_cell.angle_gamma   90.00
#
_symmetry.space_group_name_H-M   'P 1'
#
loop_
_entity.id
_entity.type
_entity.pdbx_description
1 polymer ?
#
loop_
_entity_poly.entity_id
_entity_poly.type
_entity_poly.pdbx_seq_one_letter_code
_entity_poly.pdbx_strand_id
1 'polypeptide(L)'
;MSDHQNVSVLTIQSLFQSDQSIRIPSYQRAYSWESKKQCVQFLEDLLEQQGKQYYLGQFLFEKDDHTLFIIDGQQRLTTTVLFFAALASVKMQRQQDIQHLKNAYLNNVFQTITEDQDVFERITQQNIIDDILYVETALLHKYPKL
;
A
#
# COMPACT_ATOMS: atom_id res chain seq x y z
N MET A 1 -11.72 -27.93 -16.21
CA MET A 1 -10.29 -27.79 -15.86
C MET A 1 -10.27 -27.34 -14.42
N SER A 2 -9.62 -28.08 -13.52
CA SER A 2 -9.61 -27.77 -12.09
C SER A 2 -8.72 -26.55 -11.86
N ASP A 3 -9.33 -25.41 -11.52
CA ASP A 3 -8.60 -24.27 -10.95
C ASP A 3 -7.99 -24.73 -9.62
N HIS A 4 -6.69 -25.01 -9.64
CA HIS A 4 -5.95 -25.21 -8.40
C HIS A 4 -5.75 -23.85 -7.76
N GLN A 5 -6.64 -23.48 -6.83
CA GLN A 5 -6.43 -22.34 -5.94
C GLN A 5 -5.14 -22.58 -5.15
N ASN A 6 -4.08 -21.86 -5.51
CA ASN A 6 -2.83 -21.89 -4.78
C ASN A 6 -2.92 -20.88 -3.63
N VAL A 7 -3.10 -21.38 -2.40
CA VAL A 7 -3.14 -20.56 -1.20
C VAL A 7 -1.74 -20.47 -0.61
N SER A 8 -1.21 -19.26 -0.48
CA SER A 8 0.12 -19.00 0.09
C SER A 8 0.03 -17.92 1.16
N VAL A 9 0.78 -18.10 2.26
CA VAL A 9 0.95 -17.07 3.28
C VAL A 9 2.21 -16.28 2.95
N LEU A 10 2.03 -14.99 2.65
CA LEU A 10 3.11 -14.10 2.25
C LEU A 10 3.13 -12.85 3.15
N THR A 11 4.32 -12.31 3.35
CA THR A 11 4.49 -10.96 3.88
C THR A 11 4.33 -9.94 2.76
N ILE A 12 3.98 -8.69 3.09
CA ILE A 12 3.97 -7.59 2.12
C ILE A 12 5.36 -7.42 1.49
N GLN A 13 6.43 -7.58 2.28
CA GLN A 13 7.79 -7.55 1.76
C GLN A 13 8.02 -8.61 0.67
N SER A 14 7.68 -9.88 0.94
CA SER A 14 7.85 -10.96 -0.05
C SER A 14 6.97 -10.79 -1.29
N LEU A 15 5.79 -10.18 -1.14
CA LEU A 15 4.90 -9.88 -2.27
C LEU A 15 5.56 -8.86 -3.22
N PHE A 16 6.13 -7.78 -2.67
CA PHE A 16 6.74 -6.69 -3.44
C PHE A 16 8.17 -6.97 -3.92
N GLN A 17 8.89 -7.88 -3.27
CA GLN A 17 10.24 -8.30 -3.68
C GLN A 17 10.24 -9.46 -4.69
N SER A 18 9.07 -9.92 -5.12
CA SER A 18 8.97 -10.90 -6.20
C SER A 18 9.35 -10.27 -7.55
N ASP A 19 9.76 -11.10 -8.51
CA ASP A 19 9.98 -10.65 -9.90
C ASP A 19 8.67 -10.35 -10.65
N GLN A 20 7.53 -10.27 -9.95
CA GLN A 20 6.23 -10.02 -10.55
C GLN A 20 5.78 -8.58 -10.36
N SER A 21 5.21 -8.00 -11.41
CA SER A 21 4.42 -6.76 -11.29
C SER A 21 3.06 -7.08 -10.66
N ILE A 22 2.48 -6.11 -9.95
CA ILE A 22 1.14 -6.19 -9.37
C ILE A 22 0.30 -5.08 -9.99
N ARG A 23 -0.84 -5.42 -10.58
CA ARG A 23 -1.68 -4.47 -11.31
C ARG A 23 -3.13 -4.59 -10.87
N ILE A 24 -3.81 -3.47 -10.70
CA ILE A 24 -5.27 -3.45 -10.62
C ILE A 24 -5.83 -3.51 -12.05
N PRO A 25 -6.63 -4.53 -12.43
CA PRO A 25 -7.27 -4.58 -13.75
C PRO A 25 -8.18 -3.38 -14.00
N SER A 26 -8.28 -2.92 -15.26
CA SER A 26 -9.08 -1.75 -15.64
C SER A 26 -10.58 -1.89 -15.38
N TYR A 27 -11.09 -3.12 -15.26
CA TYR A 27 -12.50 -3.38 -14.92
C TYR A 27 -12.80 -3.24 -13.42
N GLN A 28 -11.78 -3.03 -12.58
CA GLN A 28 -11.96 -2.79 -11.16
C GLN A 28 -12.25 -1.32 -10.86
N ARG A 29 -12.87 -1.08 -9.70
CA ARG A 29 -13.22 0.29 -9.27
C ARG A 29 -12.01 1.10 -8.80
N ALA A 30 -12.09 2.42 -8.96
CA ALA A 30 -11.14 3.35 -8.38
C ALA A 30 -11.01 3.22 -6.86
N TYR A 31 -9.91 3.74 -6.32
CA TYR A 31 -9.71 3.88 -4.88
C TYR A 31 -10.83 4.72 -4.27
N SER A 32 -11.45 4.23 -3.21
CA SER A 32 -12.63 4.87 -2.62
C SER A 32 -12.68 4.77 -1.09
N TRP A 33 -11.60 4.33 -0.46
CA TRP A 33 -11.53 4.33 1.01
C TRP A 33 -11.42 5.76 1.53
N GLU A 34 -12.33 6.11 2.44
CA GLU A 34 -12.42 7.45 3.02
C GLU A 34 -11.40 7.60 4.15
N SER A 35 -10.68 8.73 4.13
CA SER A 35 -9.63 9.03 5.11
C SER A 35 -10.13 8.97 6.55
N LYS A 36 -11.35 9.42 6.82
CA LYS A 36 -11.94 9.50 8.16
C LYS A 36 -12.59 8.21 8.66
N LYS A 37 -12.62 7.15 7.84
CA LYS A 37 -13.28 5.90 8.20
C LYS A 37 -12.35 4.72 7.96
N GLN A 38 -12.25 4.23 6.73
CA GLN A 38 -11.50 3.00 6.45
C GLN A 38 -9.99 3.20 6.67
N CYS A 39 -9.43 4.37 6.32
CA CYS A 39 -8.01 4.62 6.55
C CYS A 39 -7.65 4.75 8.04
N VAL A 40 -8.53 5.38 8.84
CA VAL A 40 -8.35 5.44 10.31
C VAL A 40 -8.42 4.05 10.90
N GLN A 41 -9.42 3.25 10.51
CA GLN A 41 -9.55 1.87 11.00
C GLN A 41 -8.31 1.03 10.65
N PHE A 42 -7.85 1.10 9.40
CA PHE A 42 -6.62 0.42 8.96
C PHE A 42 -5.42 0.79 9.84
N LEU A 43 -5.26 2.07 10.15
CA LEU A 43 -4.17 2.55 11.00
C LEU A 43 -4.33 2.06 12.45
N GLU A 44 -5.54 2.12 13.00
CA GLU A 44 -5.83 1.65 14.36
C GLU A 44 -5.54 0.15 14.50
N ASP A 45 -5.95 -0.66 13.53
CA ASP A 45 -5.65 -2.09 13.52
C ASP A 45 -4.13 -2.36 13.52
N LEU A 46 -3.36 -1.61 12.71
CA LEU A 46 -1.89 -1.74 12.69
C LEU A 46 -1.26 -1.41 14.04
N LEU A 47 -1.78 -0.40 14.74
CA LEU A 47 -1.26 0.05 16.02
C LEU A 47 -1.61 -0.92 17.16
N GLU A 48 -2.81 -1.48 17.15
CA GLU A 48 -3.21 -2.53 18.11
C GLU A 48 -2.34 -3.78 18.01
N GLN A 49 -1.80 -4.05 16.82
CA GLN A 49 -0.94 -5.19 16.54
C GLN A 49 0.55 -4.85 16.56
N GLN A 50 0.93 -3.69 17.12
CA GLN A 50 2.32 -3.28 17.22
C GLN A 50 3.18 -4.36 17.92
N GLY A 51 4.26 -4.77 17.27
CA GLY A 51 5.18 -5.81 17.78
C GLY A 51 4.71 -7.24 17.57
N LYS A 52 3.61 -7.46 16.83
CA LYS A 52 3.08 -8.77 16.47
C LYS A 52 2.91 -8.90 14.96
N GLN A 53 2.75 -10.13 14.48
CA GLN A 53 2.33 -10.37 13.11
C GLN A 53 0.85 -10.00 12.97
N TYR A 54 0.55 -9.11 12.02
CA TYR A 54 -0.82 -8.72 11.69
C TYR A 54 -1.26 -9.38 10.38
N TYR A 55 -2.49 -9.89 10.36
CA TYR A 55 -3.12 -10.42 9.17
C TYR A 55 -3.89 -9.31 8.44
N LEU A 56 -3.35 -8.84 7.31
CA LEU A 56 -3.94 -7.79 6.47
C LEU A 56 -5.17 -8.24 5.64
N GLY A 57 -5.67 -9.44 5.91
CA GLY A 57 -6.74 -10.06 5.13
C GLY A 57 -6.23 -10.85 3.94
N GLN A 58 -7.17 -11.49 3.24
CA GLN A 58 -6.90 -12.27 2.04
C GLN A 58 -6.75 -11.34 0.83
N PHE A 59 -5.83 -11.68 -0.06
CA PHE A 59 -5.73 -11.07 -1.38
C PHE A 59 -5.99 -12.16 -2.42
N LEU A 60 -6.81 -11.86 -3.42
CA LEU A 60 -7.04 -12.74 -4.56
C LEU A 60 -6.36 -12.15 -5.78
N PHE A 61 -5.52 -12.94 -6.43
CA PHE A 61 -4.83 -12.56 -7.64
C PHE A 61 -5.13 -13.54 -8.76
N GLU A 62 -5.23 -13.01 -9.97
CA GLU A 62 -5.09 -13.76 -11.21
C GLU A 62 -3.66 -13.57 -11.71
N LYS A 63 -2.96 -14.66 -12.01
CA LYS A 63 -1.59 -14.60 -12.50
C LYS A 63 -1.56 -14.73 -14.01
N ASP A 64 -0.92 -13.78 -14.66
CA ASP A 64 -0.63 -13.81 -16.10
C ASP A 64 0.85 -13.46 -16.31
N ASP A 65 1.62 -14.46 -16.75
CA ASP A 65 3.07 -14.35 -16.95
C ASP A 65 3.82 -13.74 -15.73
N HIS A 66 4.47 -12.59 -15.92
CA HIS A 66 5.17 -11.84 -14.88
C HIS A 66 4.28 -10.82 -14.14
N THR A 67 2.95 -10.93 -14.24
CA THR A 67 1.99 -10.00 -13.64
C THR A 67 0.99 -10.72 -12.72
N LEU A 68 0.72 -10.11 -11.57
CA LEU A 68 -0.34 -10.45 -10.64
C LEU A 68 -1.44 -9.40 -10.72
N PHE A 69 -2.58 -9.78 -11.29
CA PHE A 69 -3.77 -8.96 -11.37
C PHE A 69 -4.60 -9.12 -10.10
N ILE A 70 -4.75 -8.05 -9.31
CA ILE A 70 -5.50 -8.12 -8.06
C ILE A 70 -7.02 -8.08 -8.33
N ILE A 71 -7.72 -9.10 -7.86
CA ILE A 71 -9.18 -9.29 -8.01
C ILE A 71 -9.93 -8.90 -6.74
N ASP A 72 -9.38 -9.24 -5.57
CA ASP A 72 -9.90 -8.84 -4.25
C ASP A 72 -8.75 -8.36 -3.35
N GLY A 73 -9.05 -7.35 -2.54
CA GLY A 73 -8.12 -6.68 -1.63
C GLY A 73 -7.44 -5.44 -2.21
N GLN A 74 -7.83 -5.00 -3.41
CA GLN A 74 -7.16 -3.86 -4.08
C GLN A 74 -7.14 -2.58 -3.22
N GLN A 75 -8.23 -2.27 -2.52
CA GLN A 75 -8.31 -1.08 -1.67
C GLN A 75 -7.34 -1.18 -0.50
N ARG A 76 -7.28 -2.36 0.16
CA ARG A 76 -6.35 -2.64 1.25
C ARG A 76 -4.89 -2.53 0.80
N LEU A 77 -4.58 -3.08 -0.38
CA LEU A 77 -3.23 -3.04 -0.93
C LEU A 77 -2.83 -1.60 -1.30
N THR A 78 -3.71 -0.86 -1.98
CA THR A 78 -3.48 0.57 -2.28
C THR A 78 -3.25 1.37 -0.99
N THR A 79 -4.10 1.21 0.03
CA THR A 79 -3.92 1.90 1.33
C THR A 79 -2.60 1.52 2.00
N THR A 80 -2.17 0.26 1.89
CA THR A 80 -0.88 -0.18 2.42
C THR A 80 0.29 0.54 1.74
N VAL A 81 0.25 0.72 0.42
CA VAL A 81 1.29 1.47 -0.31
C VAL A 81 1.24 2.96 0.00
N LEU A 82 0.03 3.55 0.08
CA LEU A 82 -0.14 4.95 0.50
C LEU A 82 0.38 5.18 1.93
N PHE A 83 0.20 4.21 2.83
CA PHE A 83 0.79 4.26 4.17
C PHE A 83 2.32 4.25 4.14
N PHE A 84 2.95 3.44 3.27
CA PHE A 84 4.40 3.51 3.07
C PHE A 84 4.85 4.85 2.50
N ALA A 85 4.08 5.46 1.60
CA ALA A 85 4.38 6.80 1.09
C ALA A 85 4.34 7.85 2.21
N ALA A 86 3.32 7.81 3.07
CA ALA A 86 3.22 8.69 4.24
C ALA A 86 4.39 8.48 5.22
N LEU A 87 4.76 7.22 5.47
CA LEU A 87 5.92 6.89 6.31
C LEU A 87 7.24 7.42 5.71
N ALA A 88 7.40 7.35 4.39
CA ALA A 88 8.56 7.94 3.70
C ALA A 88 8.62 9.45 3.90
N SER A 89 7.49 10.14 3.77
CA SER A 89 7.40 11.59 4.00
C SER A 89 7.81 11.97 5.42
N VAL A 90 7.28 11.28 6.43
CA VAL A 90 7.63 11.53 7.85
C VAL A 90 9.13 11.30 8.10
N LYS A 91 9.70 10.20 7.59
CA LYS A 91 11.14 9.91 7.72
C LYS A 91 11.99 10.97 7.03
N MET A 92 11.59 11.43 5.85
CA MET A 92 12.31 12.47 5.10
C MET A 92 12.35 13.80 5.86
N GLN A 93 11.22 14.23 6.43
CA GLN A 93 11.17 15.45 7.26
C GLN A 93 12.09 15.36 8.49
N ARG A 94 12.23 14.15 9.04
CA ARG A 94 13.15 13.83 10.14
C ARG A 94 14.59 13.58 9.69
N GLN A 95 14.90 13.81 8.42
CA GLN A 95 16.22 13.60 7.82
C GLN A 95 16.74 12.15 7.98
N GLN A 96 15.82 11.18 7.98
CA GLN A 96 16.12 9.77 8.05
C GLN A 96 16.20 9.16 6.64
N ASP A 97 16.96 8.06 6.50
CA ASP A 97 17.05 7.34 5.23
C ASP A 97 15.71 6.69 4.86
N ILE A 98 15.35 6.85 3.58
CA ILE A 98 14.13 6.33 2.96
C ILE A 98 14.42 5.40 1.78
N GLN A 99 15.68 5.19 1.40
CA GLN A 99 16.03 4.45 0.18
C GLN A 99 15.49 3.03 0.19
N HIS A 100 15.63 2.32 1.32
CA HIS A 100 15.07 0.98 1.44
C HIS A 100 13.54 0.96 1.25
N LEU A 101 12.83 1.93 1.83
CA LEU A 101 11.37 2.01 1.75
C LEU A 101 10.90 2.33 0.32
N LYS A 102 11.59 3.28 -0.34
CA LYS A 102 11.32 3.63 -1.74
C LYS A 102 11.56 2.43 -2.66
N ASN A 103 12.71 1.78 -2.53
CA ASN A 103 13.09 0.65 -3.38
C ASN A 103 12.22 -0.58 -3.16
N ALA A 104 11.72 -0.79 -1.94
CA ALA A 104 10.89 -1.96 -1.63
C ALA A 104 9.42 -1.77 -2.01
N TYR A 105 8.83 -0.58 -1.79
CA TYR A 105 7.37 -0.42 -1.83
C TYR A 105 6.86 0.75 -2.67
N LEU A 106 7.69 1.74 -2.99
CA LEU A 106 7.29 2.96 -3.73
C LEU A 106 7.94 3.00 -5.12
N ASN A 107 8.18 1.83 -5.69
CA ASN A 107 8.68 1.62 -7.03
C ASN A 107 7.50 1.27 -7.98
N ASN A 108 7.80 0.87 -9.21
CA ASN A 108 6.80 0.55 -10.23
C ASN A 108 6.23 -0.88 -10.15
N VAL A 109 6.48 -1.63 -9.07
CA VAL A 109 5.93 -2.98 -8.88
C VAL A 109 4.41 -2.93 -8.81
N PHE A 110 3.82 -1.97 -8.10
CA PHE A 110 2.38 -1.84 -7.96
C PHE A 110 1.83 -0.67 -8.80
N GLN A 111 0.80 -0.93 -9.61
CA GLN A 111 0.07 0.10 -10.36
C GLN A 111 -1.44 -0.05 -10.18
N THR A 112 -2.12 1.09 -10.11
CA THR A 112 -3.57 1.20 -10.00
C THR A 112 -4.23 1.20 -11.37
N ILE A 113 -5.55 1.37 -11.40
CA ILE A 113 -6.25 1.68 -12.64
C ILE A 113 -5.82 3.04 -13.18
N THR A 114 -6.05 3.28 -14.48
CA THR A 114 -5.61 4.49 -15.18
C THR A 114 -6.13 5.77 -14.54
N GLU A 115 -7.36 5.76 -14.01
CA GLU A 115 -8.01 6.90 -13.38
C GLU A 115 -7.27 7.40 -12.13
N ASP A 116 -6.67 6.49 -11.37
CA ASP A 116 -5.94 6.80 -10.14
C ASP A 116 -4.43 6.92 -10.37
N GLN A 117 -3.90 6.36 -11.46
CA GLN A 117 -2.46 6.13 -11.64
C GLN A 117 -1.64 7.40 -11.55
N ASP A 118 -2.06 8.49 -12.21
CA ASP A 118 -1.34 9.76 -12.18
C ASP A 118 -1.25 10.33 -10.76
N VAL A 119 -2.34 10.25 -9.98
CA VAL A 119 -2.37 10.72 -8.59
C VAL A 119 -1.50 9.83 -7.72
N PHE A 120 -1.61 8.51 -7.91
CA PHE A 120 -0.87 7.51 -7.16
C PHE A 120 0.65 7.66 -7.37
N GLU A 121 1.11 7.85 -8.60
CA GLU A 121 2.52 8.07 -8.92
C GLU A 121 3.04 9.39 -8.34
N ARG A 122 2.25 10.47 -8.38
CA ARG A 122 2.64 11.74 -7.74
C ARG A 122 2.87 11.57 -6.23
N ILE A 123 2.00 10.83 -5.56
CA ILE A 123 2.11 10.57 -4.11
C ILE A 123 3.34 9.70 -3.82
N THR A 124 3.52 8.61 -4.58
CA THR A 124 4.57 7.60 -4.30
C THR A 124 5.96 8.01 -4.78
N GLN A 125 6.07 8.76 -5.87
CA GLN A 125 7.35 9.13 -6.50
C GLN A 125 7.77 10.57 -6.23
N GLN A 126 6.82 11.53 -6.26
CA GLN A 126 7.14 12.96 -6.23
C GLN A 126 7.11 13.57 -4.82
N ASN A 127 6.86 12.76 -3.78
CA ASN A 127 6.79 13.22 -2.40
C ASN A 127 5.88 14.47 -2.24
N ILE A 128 4.77 14.57 -2.98
CA ILE A 128 3.87 15.73 -2.87
C ILE A 128 3.07 15.58 -1.57
N ILE A 129 3.38 16.47 -0.61
CA ILE A 129 3.01 16.40 0.81
C ILE A 129 1.54 16.81 1.06
N ASP A 130 0.93 17.57 0.15
CA ASP A 130 -0.29 18.33 0.49
C ASP A 130 -1.54 17.45 0.73
N ASP A 131 -1.69 16.30 0.06
CA ASP A 131 -2.83 15.38 0.27
C ASP A 131 -2.59 14.37 1.41
N ILE A 132 -1.32 14.15 1.79
CA ILE A 132 -0.93 13.27 2.91
C ILE A 132 -1.10 13.98 4.26
N LEU A 133 -1.22 15.32 4.25
CA LEU A 133 -1.22 16.17 5.44
C LEU A 133 -2.22 15.73 6.52
N TYR A 134 -3.38 15.17 6.16
CA TYR A 134 -4.35 14.72 7.17
C TYR A 134 -3.88 13.46 7.91
N VAL A 135 -3.39 12.46 7.18
CA VAL A 135 -2.86 11.22 7.79
C VAL A 135 -1.59 11.53 8.57
N GLU A 136 -0.73 12.38 8.02
CA GLU A 136 0.47 12.88 8.69
C GLU A 136 0.12 13.66 9.97
N THR A 137 -0.82 14.61 9.90
CA THR A 137 -1.26 15.38 11.08
C THR A 137 -1.86 14.46 12.13
N ALA A 138 -2.67 13.47 11.74
CA ALA A 138 -3.24 12.50 12.66
C ALA A 138 -2.16 11.60 13.29
N LEU A 139 -1.19 11.14 12.51
CA LEU A 139 -0.06 10.34 12.98
C LEU A 139 0.86 11.13 13.91
N LEU A 140 1.24 12.36 13.55
CA LEU A 140 2.13 13.21 14.33
C LEU A 140 1.49 13.67 15.64
N HIS A 141 0.19 14.00 15.65
CA HIS A 141 -0.51 14.38 16.88
C HIS A 141 -0.79 13.18 17.79
N LYS A 142 -1.19 12.03 17.25
CA LYS A 142 -1.55 10.84 18.04
C LYS A 142 -0.31 10.04 18.46
N TYR A 143 0.78 10.08 17.70
CA TYR A 143 2.01 9.30 17.91
C TYR A 143 3.30 10.11 17.67
N PRO A 144 3.64 11.07 18.57
CA PRO A 144 4.80 11.96 18.37
C PRO A 144 6.17 11.26 18.34
N LYS A 145 6.24 9.99 18.78
CA LYS A 145 7.49 9.22 18.94
C LYS A 145 7.81 8.25 17.79
N LEU A 146 6.93 8.10 16.78
CA LEU A 146 7.22 7.37 15.53
C LEU A 146 8.09 8.23 14.64
#